data_AF-A0A662S8B7-F1
#
_entry.id   AF-A0A662S8B7-F1
#
_cell.length_a   1.000
_cell.length_b   1.000
_cell.length_c   1.000
_cell.angle_alpha   90.00
_cell.angle_beta   90.00
_cell.angle_gamma   90.00
#
_symmetry.space_group_name_H-M   'P 1'
#
loop_
_entity.id
_entity.type
_entity.pdbx_description
1 polymer ?
#
loop_
_entity_poly.entity_id
_entity_poly.type
_entity_poly.pdbx_seq_one_letter_code
_entity_poly.pdbx_strand_id
1 'polypeptide(L)'
;MPRNRTPLLALLLAASILTPAAARAQPAAGQFEAIVVRGDIYADWTVAMAYGLHRDIPVITLIPGINDDEVVSMVLGLASFDETPRVMVVGDRRAVPEDFVIRLESQGVAVSRFGGPTRFDTAIYVTTQLWGDADTLIVVDGTRPELYFPALLWSRQHSAPIVYSSEGRLPDSFWASAGTYLPNLERVILIGDPLSEDELSRLSSSYQVVRVSPTEAPTEWPRRGRLSALASVLLTPGTAVGAALGAALAYLLASRARGRETPLDLLEGFLTADERAIFSAVVERGQITQDRLPELTGFSKPKVSRLVAELIDRGLIERERMGKTYVLYPAKIFKAGEGSPRVGEG
;
A
#
# COMPACT_ATOMS: atom_id res chain seq x y z
N MET A 1 16.59 -38.76 -30.10
CA MET A 1 17.26 -37.45 -29.89
C MET A 1 16.21 -36.43 -29.46
N PRO A 2 16.17 -36.01 -28.19
CA PRO A 2 15.27 -34.94 -27.76
C PRO A 2 15.88 -33.59 -28.12
N ARG A 3 15.16 -32.76 -28.86
CA ARG A 3 15.61 -31.42 -29.25
C ARG A 3 15.03 -30.42 -28.25
N ASN A 4 15.93 -29.88 -27.43
CA ASN A 4 15.72 -28.84 -26.43
C ASN A 4 14.75 -27.75 -26.88
N ARG A 5 13.70 -27.51 -26.08
CA ARG A 5 12.90 -26.29 -26.07
C ARG A 5 12.88 -25.70 -24.66
N THR A 6 14.05 -25.26 -24.21
CA THR A 6 14.20 -24.40 -23.02
C THR A 6 15.31 -23.40 -23.33
N PRO A 7 14.96 -22.22 -23.87
CA PRO A 7 15.52 -21.00 -23.27
C PRO A 7 14.60 -19.77 -23.44
N LEU A 8 13.30 -19.88 -23.12
CA LEU A 8 12.42 -18.69 -23.04
C LEU A 8 11.85 -18.43 -21.65
N LEU A 9 11.69 -19.45 -20.80
CA LEU A 9 11.18 -19.26 -19.44
C LEU A 9 12.20 -18.60 -18.48
N ALA A 10 13.50 -18.75 -18.75
CA ALA A 10 14.54 -18.17 -17.90
C ALA A 10 14.74 -16.66 -18.11
N LEU A 11 14.36 -16.13 -19.29
CA LEU A 11 14.52 -14.70 -19.58
C LEU A 11 13.42 -13.84 -18.93
N LEU A 12 12.23 -14.40 -18.70
CA LEU A 12 11.10 -13.69 -18.09
C LEU A 12 11.19 -13.61 -16.55
N LEU A 13 12.03 -14.42 -15.91
CA LEU A 13 12.32 -14.36 -14.47
C LEU A 13 13.43 -13.38 -14.11
N ALA A 14 14.23 -12.93 -15.09
CA ALA A 14 15.31 -11.96 -14.86
C ALA A 14 14.84 -10.50 -14.97
N ALA A 15 13.67 -10.24 -15.58
CA ALA A 15 13.15 -8.88 -15.78
C ALA A 15 12.31 -8.33 -14.61
N SER A 16 12.08 -9.13 -13.55
CA SER A 16 11.24 -8.77 -12.40
C SER A 16 12.02 -8.34 -11.15
N ILE A 17 13.34 -8.16 -11.24
CA ILE A 17 14.20 -7.72 -10.11
C ILE A 17 14.52 -6.21 -10.14
N LEU A 18 14.11 -5.46 -11.17
CA LEU A 18 14.07 -4.00 -11.06
C LEU A 18 12.76 -3.56 -10.40
N THR A 19 12.60 -3.90 -9.12
CA THR A 19 11.93 -2.96 -8.23
C THR A 19 12.79 -1.70 -8.23
N PRO A 20 12.24 -0.50 -8.42
CA PRO A 20 12.86 0.66 -7.83
C PRO A 20 12.70 0.45 -6.33
N ALA A 21 13.63 -0.30 -5.74
CA ALA A 21 13.88 -0.26 -4.31
C ALA A 21 14.03 1.22 -4.01
N ALA A 22 13.04 1.76 -3.30
CA ALA A 22 12.98 3.08 -2.73
C ALA A 22 14.01 4.04 -3.33
N ALA A 23 13.54 4.97 -4.17
CA ALA A 23 14.09 6.31 -4.09
C ALA A 23 13.84 6.81 -2.64
N ARG A 24 14.64 6.32 -1.68
CA ARG A 24 15.03 7.11 -0.53
C ARG A 24 15.69 8.30 -1.20
N ALA A 25 14.94 9.39 -1.29
CA ALA A 25 15.50 10.68 -1.60
C ALA A 25 16.74 10.81 -0.73
N GLN A 26 17.89 10.84 -1.39
CA GLN A 26 19.14 11.24 -0.77
C GLN A 26 18.87 12.63 -0.18
N PRO A 27 19.07 12.86 1.13
CA PRO A 27 18.73 14.15 1.72
C PRO A 27 19.53 15.21 0.97
N ALA A 28 18.81 16.16 0.39
CA ALA A 28 19.41 17.31 -0.25
C ALA A 28 20.31 18.00 0.78
N ALA A 29 21.52 18.38 0.36
CA ALA A 29 22.46 19.12 1.20
C ALA A 29 21.75 20.33 1.83
N GLY A 30 21.72 20.40 3.17
CA GLY A 30 21.11 21.49 3.94
C GLY A 30 19.87 21.14 4.77
N GLN A 31 19.43 19.87 4.84
CA GLN A 31 18.33 19.47 5.73
C GLN A 31 18.81 19.21 7.16
N PHE A 32 17.98 19.53 8.17
CA PHE A 32 18.18 19.13 9.55
C PHE A 32 17.66 17.70 9.76
N GLU A 33 18.33 16.90 10.58
CA GLU A 33 17.90 15.53 10.89
C GLU A 33 16.90 15.48 12.04
N ALA A 34 16.87 16.51 12.91
CA ALA A 34 15.88 16.66 13.96
C ALA A 34 15.65 18.13 14.32
N ILE A 35 14.46 18.41 14.84
CA ILE A 35 14.11 19.71 15.43
C ILE A 35 13.88 19.50 16.93
N VAL A 36 14.55 20.28 17.76
CA VAL A 36 14.34 20.33 19.21
C VAL A 36 13.60 21.62 19.54
N VAL A 37 12.49 21.51 20.27
CA VAL A 37 11.67 22.66 20.69
C VAL A 37 11.11 22.42 22.07
N ARG A 38 10.87 23.48 22.84
CA ARG A 38 10.32 23.35 24.19
C ARG A 38 8.84 22.92 24.14
N GLY A 39 8.49 21.84 24.84
CA GLY A 39 7.16 21.19 24.74
C GLY A 39 6.00 21.90 25.45
N ASP A 40 6.30 22.82 26.36
CA ASP A 40 5.34 23.63 27.13
C ASP A 40 5.17 25.06 26.57
N ILE A 41 5.96 25.45 25.55
CA ILE A 41 5.78 26.68 24.78
C ILE A 41 5.10 26.32 23.46
N TYR A 42 3.77 26.14 23.51
CA TYR A 42 3.02 25.61 22.37
C TYR A 42 3.08 26.46 21.11
N ALA A 43 3.27 27.78 21.21
CA ALA A 43 3.41 28.63 20.04
C ALA A 43 4.68 28.29 19.22
N ASP A 44 5.82 28.17 19.90
CA ASP A 44 7.08 27.79 19.26
C ASP A 44 7.01 26.34 18.77
N TRP A 45 6.39 25.44 19.55
CA TRP A 45 6.17 24.05 19.13
C TRP A 45 5.31 23.96 17.87
N THR A 46 4.26 24.75 17.73
CA THR A 46 3.40 24.75 16.54
C THR A 46 4.14 25.20 15.29
N VAL A 47 4.97 26.24 15.40
CA VAL A 47 5.83 26.71 14.30
C VAL A 47 6.89 25.66 13.93
N ALA A 48 7.54 25.06 14.93
CA ALA A 48 8.50 23.98 14.73
C ALA A 48 7.85 22.76 14.06
N MET A 49 6.66 22.37 14.52
CA MET A 49 5.90 21.25 13.98
C MET A 49 5.43 21.49 12.55
N ALA A 50 4.99 22.71 12.22
CA ALA A 50 4.64 23.09 10.85
C ALA A 50 5.82 22.87 9.89
N TYR A 51 7.01 23.31 10.28
CA TYR A 51 8.21 23.12 9.48
C TYR A 51 8.66 21.66 9.42
N GLY A 52 8.61 20.95 10.55
CA GLY A 52 8.92 19.51 10.62
C GLY A 52 8.02 18.68 9.71
N LEU A 53 6.71 18.95 9.70
CA LEU A 53 5.76 18.29 8.80
C LEU A 53 6.00 18.63 7.32
N HIS A 54 6.40 19.88 7.03
CA HIS A 54 6.65 20.31 5.66
C HIS A 54 7.94 19.68 5.07
N ARG A 55 8.95 19.41 5.90
CA ARG A 55 10.26 18.87 5.48
C ARG A 55 10.49 17.42 5.86
N ASP A 56 9.49 16.74 6.42
CA ASP A 56 9.58 15.38 6.96
C ASP A 56 10.69 15.20 8.03
N ILE A 57 10.86 16.22 8.88
CA ILE A 57 11.87 16.25 9.94
C ILE A 57 11.21 15.93 11.30
N PRO A 58 11.72 14.96 12.09
CA PRO A 58 11.17 14.64 13.39
C PRO A 58 11.35 15.81 14.37
N VAL A 59 10.29 16.09 15.14
CA VAL A 59 10.29 17.11 16.19
C VAL A 59 10.36 16.43 17.56
N ILE A 60 11.37 16.78 18.35
CA ILE A 60 11.62 16.29 19.69
C ILE A 60 11.29 17.41 20.69
N THR A 61 10.47 17.09 21.68
CA THR A 61 10.09 18.04 22.73
C THR A 61 11.09 18.01 23.88
N LEU A 62 11.62 19.19 24.22
CA LEU A 62 12.44 19.42 25.41
C LEU A 62 11.58 20.04 26.53
N ILE A 63 11.78 19.58 27.75
CA ILE A 63 11.35 20.24 28.97
C ILE A 63 12.60 20.41 29.84
N PRO A 64 13.22 21.61 29.82
CA PRO A 64 14.50 21.85 30.48
C PRO A 64 14.47 21.50 31.98
N GLY A 65 15.48 20.77 32.42
CA GLY A 65 15.61 20.22 33.77
C GLY A 65 14.81 18.92 34.01
N ILE A 66 14.07 18.41 33.02
CA ILE A 66 13.25 17.19 33.17
C ILE A 66 13.73 16.07 32.25
N ASN A 67 13.86 16.32 30.94
CA ASN A 67 14.16 15.28 29.96
C ASN A 67 15.40 15.57 29.10
N ASP A 68 16.28 16.45 29.56
CA ASP A 68 17.47 16.87 28.83
C ASP A 68 18.33 15.68 28.38
N ASP A 69 18.58 14.70 29.25
CA ASP A 69 19.44 13.55 28.96
C ASP A 69 18.81 12.57 27.98
N GLU A 70 17.49 12.43 28.03
CA GLU A 70 16.73 11.62 27.07
C GLU A 70 16.79 12.26 25.68
N VAL A 71 16.54 13.57 25.58
CA VAL A 71 16.61 14.30 24.31
C VAL A 71 18.03 14.25 23.72
N VAL A 72 19.06 14.45 24.54
CA VAL A 72 20.45 14.32 24.07
C VAL A 72 20.72 12.90 23.58
N SER A 73 20.32 11.87 24.32
CA SER A 73 20.49 10.48 23.90
C SER A 73 19.79 10.17 22.57
N MET A 74 18.58 10.68 22.37
CA MET A 74 17.85 10.55 21.11
C MET A 74 18.59 11.22 19.94
N VAL A 75 19.10 12.44 20.15
CA VAL A 75 19.85 13.18 19.12
C VAL A 75 21.17 12.47 18.79
N LEU A 76 21.91 11.99 19.79
CA LEU A 76 23.16 11.25 19.57
C LEU A 76 22.93 9.92 18.83
N GLY A 77 21.74 9.33 18.94
CA GLY A 77 21.35 8.20 18.11
C GLY A 77 21.46 8.48 16.60
N LEU A 78 21.28 9.74 16.18
CA LEU A 78 21.43 10.17 14.78
C LEU A 78 22.86 10.04 14.26
N ALA A 79 23.86 10.06 15.14
CA ALA A 79 25.27 9.86 14.77
C ALA A 79 25.53 8.48 14.16
N SER A 80 24.57 7.54 14.27
CA SER A 80 24.60 6.25 13.57
C SER A 80 24.43 6.39 12.05
N PHE A 81 23.97 7.55 11.57
CA PHE A 81 23.64 7.79 10.16
C PHE A 81 24.46 8.93 9.52
N ASP A 82 24.86 9.94 10.30
CA ASP A 82 25.67 11.09 9.86
C ASP A 82 26.79 11.33 10.88
N GLU A 83 28.02 11.63 10.41
CA GLU A 83 29.16 11.94 11.27
C GLU A 83 28.94 13.23 12.08
N THR A 84 28.19 14.19 11.52
CA THR A 84 27.87 15.47 12.17
C THR A 84 26.38 15.77 12.02
N PRO A 85 25.51 15.18 12.88
CA PRO A 85 24.07 15.42 12.83
C PRO A 85 23.76 16.92 12.98
N ARG A 86 22.92 17.46 12.10
CA ARG A 86 22.46 18.85 12.12
C ARG A 86 21.10 18.94 12.82
N VAL A 87 21.07 19.59 13.97
CA VAL A 87 19.86 19.78 14.76
C VAL A 87 19.42 21.23 14.72
N MET A 88 18.15 21.43 14.40
CA MET A 88 17.50 22.72 14.52
C MET A 88 16.94 22.88 15.93
N VAL A 89 17.24 23.98 16.60
CA VAL A 89 16.64 24.34 17.88
C VAL A 89 15.66 25.48 17.66
N VAL A 90 14.41 25.35 18.10
CA VAL A 90 13.41 26.42 18.01
C VAL A 90 13.16 27.04 19.38
N GLY A 91 13.22 28.36 19.41
CA GLY A 91 13.04 29.18 20.61
C GLY A 91 14.32 29.87 21.07
N ASP A 92 14.15 30.94 21.85
CA ASP A 92 15.26 31.70 22.42
C ASP A 92 15.97 30.91 23.54
N ARG A 93 16.93 31.57 24.21
CA ARG A 93 17.70 30.98 25.32
C ARG A 93 16.88 30.69 26.58
N ARG A 94 15.67 31.25 26.73
CA ARG A 94 14.75 30.93 27.83
C ARG A 94 13.93 29.68 27.52
N ALA A 95 13.63 29.47 26.23
CA ALA A 95 12.96 28.27 25.76
C ALA A 95 13.91 27.06 25.74
N VAL A 96 15.05 27.18 25.07
CA VAL A 96 16.07 26.12 25.02
C VAL A 96 17.37 26.69 25.57
N PRO A 97 17.78 26.33 26.80
CA PRO A 97 18.97 26.88 27.44
C PRO A 97 20.27 26.68 26.64
N GLU A 98 21.25 27.56 26.86
CA GLU A 98 22.53 27.53 26.13
C GLU A 98 23.41 26.35 26.56
N ASP A 99 23.37 25.97 27.83
CA ASP A 99 24.07 24.79 28.37
C ASP A 99 23.59 23.49 27.72
N PHE A 100 22.29 23.38 27.41
CA PHE A 100 21.75 22.27 26.61
C PHE A 100 22.36 22.23 25.21
N VAL A 101 22.44 23.38 24.52
CA VAL A 101 23.03 23.49 23.17
C VAL A 101 24.51 23.17 23.19
N ILE A 102 25.27 23.73 24.12
CA ILE A 102 26.71 23.44 24.29
C ILE A 102 26.93 21.95 24.53
N ARG A 103 26.05 21.30 25.29
CA ARG A 103 26.13 19.85 25.52
C ARG A 103 26.01 19.07 24.21
N LEU A 104 25.05 19.40 23.35
CA LEU A 104 24.93 18.78 22.01
C LEU A 104 26.17 19.04 21.15
N GLU A 105 26.62 20.29 21.06
CA GLU A 105 27.77 20.68 20.25
C GLU A 105 29.06 19.98 20.70
N SER A 106 29.26 19.82 22.01
CA SER A 106 30.41 19.10 22.58
C SER A 106 30.47 17.63 22.17
N GLN A 107 29.36 17.06 21.71
CA GLN A 107 29.25 15.68 21.23
C GLN A 107 29.31 15.58 19.70
N GLY A 108 29.67 16.66 18.99
CA GLY A 108 29.81 16.67 17.53
C GLY A 108 28.51 16.94 16.76
N VAL A 109 27.45 17.41 17.44
CA VAL A 109 26.19 17.80 16.81
C VAL A 109 26.28 19.25 16.33
N ALA A 110 25.97 19.52 15.06
CA ALA A 110 25.88 20.88 14.53
C ALA A 110 24.50 21.47 14.88
N VAL A 111 24.45 22.49 15.72
CA VAL A 111 23.18 23.07 16.18
C VAL A 111 22.92 24.44 15.54
N SER A 112 21.74 24.63 14.97
CA SER A 112 21.27 25.93 14.47
C SER A 112 20.04 26.39 15.24
N ARG A 113 20.11 27.55 15.89
CA ARG A 113 19.01 28.11 16.68
C ARG A 113 18.15 29.07 15.87
N PHE A 114 16.83 28.89 15.97
CA PHE A 114 15.79 29.76 15.41
C PHE A 114 14.83 30.21 16.51
N GLY A 115 15.03 31.41 17.06
CA GLY A 115 14.16 31.95 18.09
C GLY A 115 14.30 33.45 18.27
N GLY A 116 13.16 34.13 18.43
CA GLY A 116 13.09 35.55 18.75
C GLY A 116 12.69 35.80 20.20
N PRO A 117 12.72 37.06 20.67
CA PRO A 117 12.37 37.41 22.05
C PRO A 117 10.89 37.18 22.37
N THR A 118 10.03 37.08 21.35
CA THR A 118 8.61 36.74 21.49
C THR A 118 8.24 35.61 20.53
N ARG A 119 7.09 34.95 20.79
CA ARG A 119 6.52 33.96 19.87
C ARG A 119 6.27 34.50 18.46
N PHE A 120 5.97 35.80 18.36
CA PHE A 120 5.74 36.48 17.10
C PHE A 120 7.04 36.60 16.32
N ASP A 121 8.11 37.02 16.99
CA ASP A 121 9.45 37.12 16.40
C ASP A 121 10.01 35.75 16.02
N THR A 122 9.81 34.73 16.86
CA THR A 122 10.18 33.34 16.52
C THR A 122 9.47 32.88 15.25
N ALA A 123 8.16 33.11 15.13
CA ALA A 123 7.39 32.73 13.95
C ALA A 123 7.91 33.43 12.67
N ILE A 124 8.16 34.74 12.74
CA ILE A 124 8.72 35.51 11.61
C ILE A 124 10.13 35.05 11.27
N TYR A 125 10.97 34.79 12.27
CA TYR A 125 12.34 34.33 12.05
C TYR A 125 12.37 32.96 11.37
N VAL A 126 11.61 31.98 11.88
CA VAL A 126 11.49 30.67 11.24
C VAL A 126 10.95 30.80 9.81
N THR A 127 9.89 31.59 9.61
CA THR A 127 9.28 31.82 8.30
C THR A 127 10.31 32.38 7.30
N THR A 128 10.96 33.49 7.64
CA THR A 128 11.87 34.20 6.72
C THR A 128 13.16 33.45 6.43
N GLN A 129 13.65 32.64 7.38
CA GLN A 129 14.89 31.89 7.17
C GLN A 129 14.68 30.55 6.46
N LEU A 130 13.51 29.93 6.60
CA LEU A 130 13.34 28.52 6.22
C LEU A 130 12.26 28.29 5.15
N TRP A 131 11.40 29.28 4.89
CA TRP A 131 10.26 29.19 3.97
C TRP A 131 10.37 30.17 2.80
N GLY A 132 11.58 30.39 2.28
CA GLY A 132 11.81 31.36 1.18
C GLY A 132 11.10 31.01 -0.13
N ASP A 133 10.64 29.78 -0.28
CA ASP A 133 9.88 29.27 -1.41
C ASP A 133 8.35 29.30 -1.22
N ALA A 134 7.86 29.70 -0.04
CA ALA A 134 6.43 29.68 0.25
C ALA A 134 5.62 30.67 -0.61
N ASP A 135 4.55 30.16 -1.22
CA ASP A 135 3.58 30.95 -1.99
C ASP A 135 2.34 31.35 -1.16
N THR A 136 2.16 30.66 -0.04
CA THR A 136 0.99 30.75 0.84
C THR A 136 1.48 30.97 2.27
N LEU A 137 0.80 31.83 3.03
CA LEU A 137 1.06 32.08 4.45
C LEU A 137 -0.19 31.82 5.28
N ILE A 138 -0.04 31.16 6.43
CA ILE A 138 -1.11 30.99 7.41
C ILE A 138 -0.95 32.04 8.50
N VAL A 139 -1.99 32.83 8.78
CA VAL A 139 -2.01 33.83 9.85
C VAL A 139 -3.10 33.50 10.86
N VAL A 140 -2.73 33.55 12.14
CA VAL A 140 -3.62 33.23 13.26
C VAL A 140 -3.29 34.10 14.47
N ASP A 141 -4.26 34.34 15.36
CA ASP A 141 -4.02 35.08 16.60
C ASP A 141 -3.13 34.26 17.54
N GLY A 142 -1.90 34.75 17.78
CA GLY A 142 -0.90 34.08 18.61
C GLY A 142 -1.22 34.09 20.10
N THR A 143 -2.22 34.87 20.54
CA THR A 143 -2.67 34.94 21.93
C THR A 143 -3.73 33.88 22.28
N ARG A 144 -4.22 33.14 21.27
CA ARG A 144 -5.32 32.17 21.39
C ARG A 144 -4.85 30.73 21.13
N PRO A 145 -4.51 29.95 22.18
CA PRO A 145 -3.97 28.59 22.03
C PRO A 145 -4.89 27.62 21.30
N GLU A 146 -6.20 27.82 21.36
CA GLU A 146 -7.19 26.98 20.68
C GLU A 146 -7.07 27.01 19.15
N LEU A 147 -6.36 28.00 18.59
CA LEU A 147 -6.17 28.13 17.15
C LEU A 147 -4.89 27.46 16.62
N TYR A 148 -4.01 26.96 17.51
CA TYR A 148 -2.71 26.41 17.12
C TYR A 148 -2.83 25.13 16.29
N PHE A 149 -3.70 24.20 16.69
CA PHE A 149 -3.95 22.99 15.90
C PHE A 149 -4.63 23.30 14.56
N PRO A 150 -5.73 24.08 14.50
CA PRO A 150 -6.29 24.52 13.22
C PRO A 150 -5.22 25.11 12.30
N ALA A 151 -4.36 25.99 12.80
CA ALA A 151 -3.24 26.55 12.04
C ALA A 151 -2.26 25.50 11.53
N LEU A 152 -1.89 24.54 12.37
CA LEU A 152 -1.01 23.43 11.97
C LEU A 152 -1.62 22.58 10.85
N LEU A 153 -2.93 22.33 10.89
CA LEU A 153 -3.59 21.51 9.87
C LEU A 153 -3.68 22.23 8.53
N TRP A 154 -4.00 23.53 8.53
CA TRP A 154 -3.99 24.36 7.33
C TRP A 154 -2.58 24.54 6.77
N SER A 155 -1.59 24.75 7.64
CA SER A 155 -0.16 24.78 7.28
C SER A 155 0.27 23.49 6.58
N ARG A 156 -0.10 22.32 7.12
CA ARG A 156 0.20 21.02 6.52
C ARG A 156 -0.46 20.85 5.16
N GLN A 157 -1.74 21.21 5.02
CA GLN A 157 -2.46 21.06 3.75
C GLN A 157 -1.85 21.94 2.64
N HIS A 158 -1.44 23.16 2.98
CA HIS A 158 -0.93 24.12 2.00
C HIS A 158 0.60 24.14 1.90
N SER A 159 1.32 23.32 2.68
CA SER A 159 2.78 23.42 2.80
C SER A 159 3.23 24.86 3.05
N ALA A 160 2.62 25.51 4.03
CA ALA A 160 2.73 26.95 4.28
C ALA A 160 3.21 27.26 5.70
N PRO A 161 4.06 28.29 5.92
CA PRO A 161 4.44 28.72 7.25
C PRO A 161 3.27 29.31 8.05
N ILE A 162 3.43 29.32 9.38
CA ILE A 162 2.49 29.93 10.32
C ILE A 162 3.13 31.20 10.91
N VAL A 163 2.40 32.31 10.81
CA VAL A 163 2.74 33.57 11.46
C VAL A 163 1.62 33.98 12.41
N TYR A 164 2.02 34.60 13.51
CA TYR A 164 1.11 35.03 14.56
C TYR A 164 0.83 36.52 14.48
N SER A 165 -0.45 36.89 14.61
CA SER A 165 -0.88 38.26 14.90
C SER A 165 -1.07 38.47 16.40
N SER A 166 -1.06 39.72 16.83
CA SER A 166 -1.40 40.13 18.19
C SER A 166 -2.25 41.40 18.14
N GLU A 167 -3.33 41.46 18.92
CA GLU A 167 -4.21 42.63 19.01
C GLU A 167 -4.70 43.11 17.63
N GLY A 168 -5.02 42.17 16.73
CA GLY A 168 -5.47 42.47 15.38
C GLY A 168 -4.39 42.98 14.43
N ARG A 169 -3.10 42.86 14.75
CA ARG A 169 -2.00 43.36 13.91
C ARG A 169 -0.93 42.30 13.66
N LEU A 170 -0.31 42.35 12.49
CA LEU A 170 0.92 41.60 12.24
C LEU A 170 2.12 42.33 12.87
N PRO A 171 3.18 41.61 13.25
CA PRO A 171 4.40 42.24 13.75
C PRO A 171 5.01 43.17 12.69
N ASP A 172 5.56 44.31 13.09
CA ASP A 172 6.24 45.22 12.15
C ASP A 172 7.39 44.54 11.39
N SER A 173 8.04 43.57 12.03
CA SER A 173 9.06 42.72 11.43
C SER A 173 8.56 41.96 10.21
N PHE A 174 7.29 41.52 10.18
CA PHE A 174 6.67 40.90 9.00
C PHE A 174 6.75 41.85 7.79
N TRP A 175 6.26 43.08 7.95
CA TRP A 175 6.23 44.05 6.87
C TRP A 175 7.61 44.48 6.41
N ALA A 176 8.59 44.51 7.32
CA ALA A 176 9.98 44.80 7.00
C ALA A 176 10.65 43.67 6.22
N SER A 177 10.26 42.40 6.44
CA SER A 177 10.95 41.24 5.88
C SER A 177 10.25 40.58 4.70
N ALA A 178 8.91 40.64 4.63
CA ALA A 178 8.12 39.81 3.71
C ALA A 178 8.55 39.98 2.24
N GLY A 179 8.71 41.22 1.76
CA GLY A 179 9.09 41.47 0.37
C GLY A 179 10.51 40.99 0.00
N THR A 180 11.41 40.84 0.98
CA THR A 180 12.80 40.39 0.73
C THR A 180 12.92 38.87 0.84
N TYR A 181 12.28 38.28 1.85
CA TYR A 181 12.49 36.89 2.21
C TYR A 181 11.37 35.95 1.74
N LEU A 182 10.21 36.49 1.33
CA LEU A 182 9.07 35.73 0.82
C LEU A 182 8.67 36.27 -0.58
N PRO A 183 9.57 36.21 -1.57
CA PRO A 183 9.34 36.81 -2.89
C PRO A 183 8.18 36.18 -3.66
N ASN A 184 7.86 34.91 -3.36
CA ASN A 184 6.80 34.16 -4.03
C ASN A 184 5.45 34.24 -3.29
N LEU A 185 5.37 34.96 -2.18
CA LEU A 185 4.15 35.02 -1.39
C LEU A 185 3.04 35.73 -2.17
N GLU A 186 2.01 34.97 -2.52
CA GLU A 186 0.85 35.47 -3.27
C GLU A 186 -0.42 35.41 -2.43
N ARG A 187 -0.55 34.39 -1.59
CA ARG A 187 -1.78 34.09 -0.84
C ARG A 187 -1.57 34.13 0.66
N VAL A 188 -2.54 34.69 1.38
CA VAL A 188 -2.58 34.65 2.85
C VAL A 188 -3.92 34.08 3.33
N ILE A 189 -3.85 33.03 4.16
CA ILE A 189 -5.01 32.36 4.76
C ILE A 189 -5.13 32.84 6.21
N LEU A 190 -6.26 33.45 6.55
CA LEU A 190 -6.59 33.92 7.89
C LEU A 190 -7.50 32.92 8.59
N ILE A 191 -7.07 32.40 9.74
CA ILE A 191 -7.86 31.46 10.54
C ILE A 191 -8.60 32.23 11.64
N GLY A 192 -9.93 32.25 11.54
CA GLY A 192 -10.77 33.12 12.37
C GLY A 192 -10.64 34.59 11.96
N ASP A 193 -10.65 35.49 12.95
CA ASP A 193 -10.50 36.93 12.74
C ASP A 193 -9.22 37.45 13.43
N PRO A 194 -8.03 37.09 12.92
CA PRO A 194 -6.75 37.42 13.57
C PRO A 194 -6.34 38.89 13.41
N LEU A 195 -6.98 39.65 12.51
CA LEU A 195 -6.58 41.00 12.11
C LEU A 195 -7.72 42.00 12.24
N SER A 196 -7.39 43.27 12.53
CA SER A 196 -8.32 44.39 12.46
C SER A 196 -8.66 44.70 10.99
N GLU A 197 -9.77 45.42 10.76
CA GLU A 197 -10.19 45.80 9.41
C GLU A 197 -9.15 46.69 8.68
N ASP A 198 -8.43 47.53 9.44
CA ASP A 198 -7.35 48.37 8.89
C ASP A 198 -6.16 47.53 8.42
N GLU A 199 -5.71 46.59 9.25
CA GLU A 199 -4.57 45.73 8.92
C GLU A 199 -4.93 44.74 7.80
N LEU A 200 -6.17 44.25 7.79
CA LEU A 200 -6.67 43.43 6.70
C LEU A 200 -6.69 44.19 5.37
N SER A 201 -7.11 45.45 5.37
CA SER A 201 -7.13 46.29 4.17
C SER A 201 -5.72 46.49 3.63
N ARG A 202 -4.75 46.69 4.54
CA ARG A 202 -3.32 46.75 4.19
C ARG A 202 -2.84 45.44 3.59
N LEU A 203 -3.17 44.29 4.18
CA LEU A 203 -2.78 42.97 3.68
C LEU A 203 -3.39 42.63 2.32
N SER A 204 -4.68 42.93 2.14
CA SER A 204 -5.43 42.68 0.91
C SER A 204 -4.96 43.55 -0.26
N SER A 205 -4.23 44.63 0.01
CA SER A 205 -3.62 45.45 -1.04
C SER A 205 -2.44 44.75 -1.74
N SER A 206 -1.77 43.82 -1.04
CA SER A 206 -0.53 43.18 -1.48
C SER A 206 -0.70 41.70 -1.80
N TYR A 207 -1.66 41.01 -1.16
CA TYR A 207 -1.82 39.56 -1.24
C TYR A 207 -3.28 39.16 -1.43
N GLN A 208 -3.49 37.97 -2.01
CA GLN A 208 -4.81 37.34 -2.06
C GLN A 208 -5.17 36.81 -0.67
N VAL A 209 -6.10 37.47 0.03
CA VAL A 209 -6.51 37.08 1.38
C VAL A 209 -7.74 36.16 1.34
N VAL A 210 -7.65 35.02 2.03
CA VAL A 210 -8.73 34.05 2.19
C VAL A 210 -9.01 33.86 3.68
N ARG A 211 -10.25 34.08 4.13
CA ARG A 211 -10.66 33.82 5.52
C ARG A 211 -11.25 32.41 5.63
N VAL A 212 -10.85 31.67 6.67
CA VAL A 212 -11.35 30.33 6.97
C VAL A 212 -11.81 30.23 8.42
N SER A 213 -12.87 29.45 8.65
CA SER A 213 -13.36 29.21 10.02
C SER A 213 -12.40 28.29 10.78
N PRO A 214 -12.11 28.54 12.07
CA PRO A 214 -11.34 27.62 12.90
C PRO A 214 -11.98 26.23 13.06
N THR A 215 -13.32 26.15 12.87
CA THR A 215 -14.09 24.91 12.96
C THR A 215 -14.10 24.11 11.65
N GLU A 216 -13.66 24.73 10.56
CA GLU A 216 -13.58 24.07 9.26
C GLU A 216 -12.27 23.27 9.18
N ALA A 217 -12.40 21.94 9.22
CA ALA A 217 -11.25 21.08 9.08
C ALA A 217 -10.74 21.10 7.61
N PRO A 218 -9.42 21.16 7.40
CA PRO A 218 -8.85 21.02 6.06
C PRO A 218 -9.34 19.74 5.37
N THR A 219 -9.63 19.87 4.08
CA THR A 219 -10.31 18.87 3.24
C THR A 219 -9.48 17.59 3.07
N GLU A 220 -8.15 17.68 3.24
CA GLU A 220 -7.19 16.58 3.09
C GLU A 220 -6.76 15.92 4.41
N TRP A 221 -7.70 15.79 5.36
CA TRP A 221 -7.52 14.78 6.42
C TRP A 221 -7.63 13.40 5.76
N PRO A 222 -6.71 12.43 5.99
CA PRO A 222 -6.74 11.15 5.31
C PRO A 222 -7.95 10.33 5.77
N ARG A 223 -9.12 10.60 5.22
CA ARG A 223 -10.17 9.58 5.07
C ARG A 223 -9.72 8.70 3.92
N ARG A 224 -8.77 7.79 4.15
CA ARG A 224 -8.57 6.66 3.25
C ARG A 224 -9.86 5.85 3.25
N GLY A 225 -10.78 6.19 2.35
CA GLY A 225 -11.84 5.28 1.97
C GLY A 225 -11.16 3.98 1.52
N ARG A 226 -11.66 2.83 1.97
CA ARG A 226 -11.12 1.51 1.60
C ARG A 226 -10.86 1.39 0.08
N LEU A 227 -11.68 2.06 -0.72
CA LEU A 227 -11.60 2.09 -2.18
C LEU A 227 -10.41 2.89 -2.74
N SER A 228 -10.02 4.03 -2.14
CA SER A 228 -8.87 4.81 -2.65
C SER A 228 -7.54 4.16 -2.29
N ALA A 229 -7.49 3.48 -1.14
CA ALA A 229 -6.35 2.64 -0.75
C ALA A 229 -6.21 1.37 -1.64
N LEU A 230 -7.33 0.80 -2.10
CA LEU A 230 -7.31 -0.28 -3.09
C LEU A 230 -6.88 0.23 -4.47
N ALA A 231 -7.40 1.39 -4.90
CA ALA A 231 -7.06 1.99 -6.19
C ALA A 231 -5.56 2.30 -6.30
N SER A 232 -4.94 2.87 -5.26
CA SER A 232 -3.50 3.15 -5.27
C SER A 232 -2.64 1.89 -5.35
N VAL A 233 -3.11 0.77 -4.79
CA VAL A 233 -2.44 -0.54 -4.89
C VAL A 233 -2.67 -1.19 -6.26
N LEU A 234 -3.88 -1.08 -6.82
CA LEU A 234 -4.26 -1.64 -8.13
C LEU A 234 -3.64 -0.89 -9.32
N LEU A 235 -3.30 0.38 -9.15
CA LEU A 235 -2.74 1.24 -10.21
C LEU A 235 -1.20 1.23 -10.25
N THR A 236 -0.52 0.55 -9.32
CA THR A 236 0.93 0.39 -9.38
C THR A 236 1.33 -0.55 -10.54
N PRO A 237 2.34 -0.21 -11.36
CA PRO A 237 2.74 -1.05 -12.50
C PRO A 237 3.03 -2.52 -12.14
N GLY A 238 3.55 -2.76 -10.92
CA GLY A 238 3.88 -4.10 -10.44
C GLY A 238 2.66 -5.02 -10.24
N THR A 239 1.51 -4.49 -9.84
CA THR A 239 0.30 -5.32 -9.62
C THR A 239 -0.35 -5.70 -10.96
N ALA A 240 -0.31 -4.82 -11.96
CA ALA A 240 -0.76 -5.14 -13.32
C ALA A 240 0.07 -6.27 -13.95
N VAL A 241 1.40 -6.22 -13.80
CA VAL A 241 2.30 -7.30 -14.26
C VAL A 241 2.03 -8.61 -13.51
N GLY A 242 1.86 -8.55 -12.19
CA GLY A 242 1.53 -9.72 -11.37
C GLY A 242 0.20 -10.37 -11.76
N ALA A 243 -0.84 -9.58 -11.99
CA ALA A 243 -2.15 -10.06 -12.43
C ALA A 243 -2.09 -10.70 -13.83
N ALA A 244 -1.35 -10.10 -14.77
CA ALA A 244 -1.15 -10.65 -16.11
C ALA A 244 -0.40 -11.98 -16.07
N LEU A 245 0.65 -12.09 -15.26
CA LEU A 245 1.39 -13.35 -15.07
C LEU A 245 0.55 -14.43 -14.40
N GLY A 246 -0.25 -14.06 -13.38
CA GLY A 246 -1.17 -14.98 -12.72
C GLY A 246 -2.24 -15.51 -13.68
N ALA A 247 -2.83 -14.63 -14.50
CA ALA A 247 -3.80 -15.02 -15.52
C ALA A 247 -3.18 -15.93 -16.60
N ALA A 248 -1.96 -15.62 -17.05
CA ALA A 248 -1.23 -16.45 -18.01
C ALA A 248 -0.91 -17.84 -17.44
N LEU A 249 -0.47 -17.92 -16.18
CA LEU A 249 -0.21 -19.18 -15.50
C LEU A 249 -1.50 -20.00 -15.32
N ALA A 250 -2.59 -19.36 -14.90
CA ALA A 250 -3.89 -20.01 -14.77
C ALA A 250 -4.39 -20.56 -16.11
N TYR A 251 -4.23 -19.80 -17.20
CA TYR A 251 -4.56 -20.25 -18.55
C TYR A 251 -3.68 -21.43 -18.99
N LEU A 252 -2.38 -21.40 -18.71
CA LEU A 252 -1.47 -22.50 -19.02
C LEU A 252 -1.82 -23.78 -18.25
N LEU A 253 -2.19 -23.67 -16.98
CA LEU A 253 -2.64 -24.82 -16.18
C LEU A 253 -3.99 -25.36 -16.69
N ALA A 254 -4.93 -24.47 -17.01
CA ALA A 254 -6.24 -24.85 -17.54
C ALA A 254 -6.15 -25.48 -18.95
N SER A 255 -5.22 -25.02 -19.78
CA SER A 255 -4.98 -25.60 -21.11
C SER A 255 -4.24 -26.93 -21.03
N ARG A 256 -3.37 -27.15 -20.03
CA ARG A 256 -2.75 -28.46 -19.76
C ARG A 256 -3.74 -29.49 -19.24
N ALA A 257 -4.72 -29.07 -18.44
CA ALA A 257 -5.77 -29.95 -17.91
C ALA A 257 -6.74 -30.43 -19.01
N ARG A 258 -6.83 -29.70 -20.12
CA ARG A 258 -7.76 -29.97 -21.23
C ARG A 258 -7.32 -31.14 -22.14
N GLY A 259 -6.09 -31.63 -21.98
CA GLY A 259 -5.53 -32.77 -22.72
C GLY A 259 -5.37 -34.05 -21.90
N ARG A 260 -6.04 -34.19 -20.74
CA ARG A 260 -6.09 -35.48 -20.04
C ARG A 260 -6.99 -36.43 -20.84
N GLU A 261 -6.37 -37.41 -21.48
CA GLU A 261 -7.02 -38.60 -22.04
C GLU A 261 -8.04 -39.15 -21.03
N THR A 262 -9.21 -39.54 -21.52
CA THR A 262 -10.26 -40.05 -20.64
C THR A 262 -9.79 -41.37 -20.00
N PRO A 263 -10.27 -41.75 -18.80
CA PRO A 263 -9.90 -43.03 -18.19
C PRO A 263 -10.14 -44.24 -19.12
N LEU A 264 -11.07 -44.10 -20.07
CA LEU A 264 -11.41 -45.08 -21.10
C LEU A 264 -10.25 -45.26 -22.12
N ASP A 265 -9.65 -44.18 -22.61
CA ASP A 265 -8.56 -44.23 -23.60
C ASP A 265 -7.32 -44.97 -23.07
N LEU A 266 -6.99 -44.74 -21.79
CA LEU A 266 -5.86 -45.41 -21.14
C LEU A 266 -6.14 -46.91 -20.92
N LEU A 267 -7.39 -47.31 -20.67
CA LEU A 267 -7.77 -48.71 -20.47
C LEU A 267 -7.81 -49.52 -21.75
N GLU A 268 -8.17 -48.88 -22.86
CA GLU A 268 -8.15 -49.54 -24.17
C GLU A 268 -6.76 -50.06 -24.52
N GLY A 269 -5.68 -49.44 -24.04
CA GLY A 269 -4.31 -49.92 -24.19
C GLY A 269 -3.95 -51.18 -23.39
N PHE A 270 -4.68 -51.47 -22.31
CA PHE A 270 -4.42 -52.62 -21.40
C PHE A 270 -5.40 -53.80 -21.58
N LEU A 271 -6.37 -53.67 -22.48
CA LEU A 271 -7.31 -54.73 -22.83
C LEU A 271 -6.86 -55.45 -24.10
N THR A 272 -6.92 -56.77 -24.07
CA THR A 272 -6.79 -57.58 -25.28
C THR A 272 -7.92 -57.24 -26.27
N ALA A 273 -7.72 -57.52 -27.55
CA ALA A 273 -8.73 -57.21 -28.58
C ALA A 273 -10.10 -57.84 -28.28
N ASP A 274 -10.10 -59.05 -27.71
CA ASP A 274 -11.31 -59.78 -27.32
C ASP A 274 -12.00 -59.18 -26.09
N GLU A 275 -11.24 -58.81 -25.05
CA GLU A 275 -11.77 -58.13 -23.86
C GLU A 275 -12.33 -56.75 -24.21
N ARG A 276 -11.64 -56.01 -25.09
CA ARG A 276 -12.05 -54.69 -25.54
C ARG A 276 -13.41 -54.74 -26.24
N ALA A 277 -13.64 -55.74 -27.08
CA ALA A 277 -14.92 -55.91 -27.78
C ALA A 277 -16.10 -56.14 -26.83
N ILE A 278 -15.90 -56.87 -25.73
CA ILE A 278 -16.94 -57.08 -24.71
C ILE A 278 -17.12 -55.83 -23.85
N PHE A 279 -16.01 -55.20 -23.43
CA PHE A 279 -16.05 -54.01 -22.59
C PHE A 279 -16.70 -52.82 -23.31
N SER A 280 -16.35 -52.56 -24.57
CA SER A 280 -16.97 -51.49 -25.36
C SER A 280 -18.46 -51.73 -25.56
N ALA A 281 -18.88 -52.97 -25.85
CA ALA A 281 -20.29 -53.31 -26.02
C ALA A 281 -21.13 -53.02 -24.77
N VAL A 282 -20.54 -53.18 -23.58
CA VAL A 282 -21.16 -52.90 -22.27
C VAL A 282 -21.16 -51.40 -21.97
N VAL A 283 -20.07 -50.68 -22.26
CA VAL A 283 -19.94 -49.24 -22.05
C VAL A 283 -20.86 -48.44 -22.97
N GLU A 284 -20.85 -48.72 -24.27
CA GLU A 284 -21.69 -48.05 -25.28
C GLU A 284 -23.19 -48.14 -24.98
N ARG A 285 -23.63 -49.23 -24.34
CA ARG A 285 -25.06 -49.51 -24.10
C ARG A 285 -25.48 -49.21 -22.66
N GLY A 286 -24.53 -48.89 -21.77
CA GLY A 286 -24.74 -48.63 -20.35
C GLY A 286 -25.18 -49.85 -19.50
N GLN A 287 -25.92 -50.79 -20.09
CA GLN A 287 -26.29 -52.08 -19.52
C GLN A 287 -26.56 -53.10 -20.62
N ILE A 288 -26.12 -54.34 -20.44
CA ILE A 288 -26.40 -55.41 -21.41
C ILE A 288 -26.49 -56.78 -20.73
N THR A 289 -27.38 -57.64 -21.20
CA THR A 289 -27.45 -59.03 -20.72
C THR A 289 -26.36 -59.90 -21.35
N GLN A 290 -25.74 -60.76 -20.55
CA GLN A 290 -24.58 -61.55 -20.96
C GLN A 290 -24.87 -62.52 -22.12
N ASP A 291 -26.12 -62.95 -22.30
CA ASP A 291 -26.58 -63.82 -23.37
C ASP A 291 -26.67 -63.14 -24.74
N ARG A 292 -26.69 -61.80 -24.80
CA ARG A 292 -26.65 -61.02 -26.04
C ARG A 292 -25.25 -60.74 -26.56
N LEU A 293 -24.23 -60.85 -25.71
CA LEU A 293 -22.83 -60.62 -26.10
C LEU A 293 -22.31 -61.55 -27.21
N PRO A 294 -22.64 -62.86 -27.25
CA PRO A 294 -22.27 -63.75 -28.35
C PRO A 294 -22.73 -63.26 -29.74
N GLU A 295 -23.95 -62.72 -29.82
CA GLU A 295 -24.53 -62.22 -31.07
C GLU A 295 -23.85 -60.93 -31.53
N LEU A 296 -23.46 -60.06 -30.59
CA LEU A 296 -22.83 -58.77 -30.89
C LEU A 296 -21.33 -58.88 -31.19
N THR A 297 -20.64 -59.81 -30.55
CA THR A 297 -19.17 -59.96 -30.66
C THR A 297 -18.76 -61.09 -31.60
N GLY A 298 -19.68 -61.97 -32.00
CA GLY A 298 -19.39 -63.17 -32.78
C GLY A 298 -18.63 -64.26 -31.99
N PHE A 299 -18.49 -64.10 -30.67
CA PHE A 299 -17.79 -65.06 -29.81
C PHE A 299 -18.67 -66.21 -29.35
N SER A 300 -18.06 -67.36 -29.09
CA SER A 300 -18.77 -68.51 -28.52
C SER A 300 -19.19 -68.24 -27.07
N LYS A 301 -20.32 -68.81 -26.64
CA LYS A 301 -20.83 -68.66 -25.25
C LYS A 301 -19.77 -68.96 -24.17
N PRO A 302 -18.93 -70.01 -24.29
CA PRO A 302 -17.84 -70.25 -23.34
C PRO A 302 -16.78 -69.13 -23.31
N LYS A 303 -16.42 -68.60 -24.48
CA LYS A 303 -15.43 -67.50 -24.60
C LYS A 303 -15.95 -66.22 -23.96
N VAL A 304 -17.22 -65.88 -24.21
CA VAL A 304 -17.89 -64.74 -23.56
C VAL A 304 -17.90 -64.88 -22.05
N SER A 305 -18.29 -66.05 -21.52
CA SER A 305 -18.30 -66.27 -20.06
C SER A 305 -16.92 -66.13 -19.43
N ARG A 306 -15.85 -66.59 -20.10
CA ARG A 306 -14.47 -66.43 -19.62
C ARG A 306 -14.06 -64.96 -19.59
N LEU A 307 -14.23 -64.24 -20.69
CA LEU A 307 -13.84 -62.83 -20.81
C LEU A 307 -14.64 -61.93 -19.87
N VAL A 308 -15.93 -62.20 -19.69
CA VAL A 308 -16.77 -61.48 -18.72
C VAL A 308 -16.27 -61.72 -17.29
N ALA A 309 -15.88 -62.94 -16.94
CA ALA A 309 -15.29 -63.23 -15.64
C ALA A 309 -13.96 -62.49 -15.42
N GLU A 310 -13.09 -62.45 -16.43
CA GLU A 310 -11.81 -61.70 -16.41
C GLU A 310 -12.04 -60.19 -16.23
N LEU A 311 -13.03 -59.62 -16.93
CA LEU A 311 -13.39 -58.20 -16.80
C LEU A 311 -14.01 -57.86 -15.45
N ILE A 312 -14.76 -58.78 -14.83
CA ILE A 312 -15.32 -58.64 -13.48
C ILE A 312 -14.22 -58.74 -12.43
N ASP A 313 -13.31 -59.71 -12.55
CA ASP A 313 -12.18 -59.89 -11.62
C ASP A 313 -11.26 -58.67 -11.61
N ARG A 314 -11.06 -58.06 -12.78
CA ARG A 314 -10.33 -56.80 -12.95
C ARG A 314 -11.11 -55.55 -12.51
N GLY A 315 -12.36 -55.71 -12.06
CA GLY A 315 -13.21 -54.62 -11.57
C GLY A 315 -13.66 -53.62 -12.64
N LEU A 316 -13.65 -54.02 -13.93
CA LEU A 316 -14.04 -53.15 -15.05
C LEU A 316 -15.55 -53.21 -15.32
N ILE A 317 -16.17 -54.36 -15.04
CA ILE A 317 -17.59 -54.62 -15.22
C ILE A 317 -18.19 -55.14 -13.92
N GLU A 318 -19.38 -54.68 -13.58
CA GLU A 318 -20.20 -55.20 -12.49
C GLU A 318 -21.31 -56.08 -13.09
N ARG A 319 -21.76 -57.10 -12.34
CA ARG A 319 -22.87 -57.97 -12.77
C ARG A 319 -23.98 -58.01 -11.73
N GLU A 320 -25.22 -58.08 -12.21
CA GLU A 320 -26.42 -58.31 -11.40
C GLU A 320 -27.22 -59.49 -11.96
N ARG A 321 -27.79 -60.31 -11.09
CA ARG A 321 -28.52 -61.52 -11.52
C ARG A 321 -29.92 -61.15 -11.97
N MET A 322 -30.27 -61.46 -13.23
CA MET A 322 -31.60 -61.25 -13.79
C MET A 322 -32.13 -62.56 -14.37
N GLY A 323 -33.00 -63.24 -13.62
CA GLY A 323 -33.57 -64.53 -14.01
C GLY A 323 -32.50 -65.62 -14.19
N LYS A 324 -32.35 -66.12 -15.43
CA LYS A 324 -31.37 -67.16 -15.81
C LYS A 324 -30.05 -66.61 -16.37
N THR A 325 -29.90 -65.28 -16.46
CA THR A 325 -28.71 -64.61 -17.02
C THR A 325 -28.23 -63.51 -16.06
N TYR A 326 -27.13 -62.85 -16.42
CA TYR A 326 -26.60 -61.69 -15.71
C TYR A 326 -26.74 -60.43 -16.59
N VAL A 327 -27.09 -59.31 -15.98
CA VAL A 327 -26.97 -57.98 -16.58
C VAL A 327 -25.62 -57.42 -16.19
N LEU A 328 -24.88 -56.91 -17.16
CA LEU A 328 -23.56 -56.35 -17.01
C LEU A 328 -23.62 -54.83 -17.10
N TYR A 329 -22.88 -54.16 -16.22
CA TYR A 329 -22.78 -52.71 -16.13
C TYR A 329 -21.30 -52.28 -16.14
N PRO A 330 -20.96 -51.12 -16.72
CA PRO A 330 -19.65 -50.51 -16.50
C PRO A 330 -19.47 -50.19 -15.01
N ALA A 331 -18.28 -50.43 -14.46
CA ALA A 331 -17.95 -50.04 -13.09
C ALA A 331 -18.14 -48.52 -12.89
N LYS A 332 -18.45 -48.09 -11.66
CA LYS A 332 -18.84 -46.70 -11.33
C LYS A 332 -17.86 -45.61 -11.81
N ILE A 333 -16.58 -45.94 -11.98
CA ILE A 333 -15.52 -45.03 -12.47
C ILE A 333 -15.72 -44.68 -13.96
N PHE A 334 -16.40 -45.55 -14.73
CA PHE A 334 -16.64 -45.41 -16.17
C PHE A 334 -18.07 -44.96 -16.51
N LYS A 335 -18.93 -44.73 -15.50
CA LYS A 335 -20.30 -44.19 -15.71
C LYS A 335 -20.33 -42.72 -16.14
N ALA A 336 -19.20 -42.02 -16.13
CA ALA A 336 -19.14 -40.59 -16.40
C ALA A 336 -18.94 -40.32 -17.90
N GLY A 337 -19.97 -40.57 -18.70
CA GLY A 337 -19.88 -40.32 -20.14
C GLY A 337 -21.15 -40.56 -20.93
N GLU A 338 -22.36 -40.37 -20.39
CA GLU A 338 -23.57 -40.01 -21.14
C GLU A 338 -24.74 -39.83 -20.17
N GLY A 339 -25.53 -38.76 -20.36
CA GLY A 339 -26.62 -38.41 -19.45
C GLY A 339 -27.69 -39.49 -19.40
N SER A 340 -27.92 -40.08 -18.22
CA SER A 340 -29.18 -40.77 -17.94
C SER A 340 -30.32 -39.74 -17.94
N PRO A 341 -31.33 -39.87 -18.80
CA PRO A 341 -32.61 -39.22 -18.54
C PRO A 341 -33.21 -39.88 -17.29
N ARG A 342 -33.54 -39.06 -16.29
CA ARG A 342 -34.45 -39.48 -15.22
C ARG A 342 -35.80 -39.77 -15.85
N VAL A 343 -36.15 -41.04 -15.91
CA VAL A 343 -37.53 -41.55 -15.98
C VAL A 343 -37.60 -42.47 -14.76
N GLY A 344 -38.37 -42.23 -13.70
CA GLY A 344 -39.76 -41.85 -13.68
C GLY A 344 -40.52 -43.06 -13.12
N GLU A 345 -40.59 -43.18 -11.81
CA GLU A 345 -41.54 -44.02 -11.07
C GLU A 345 -42.09 -43.07 -9.97
N GLY A 346 -43.39 -42.83 -9.86
CA GLY A 346 -44.49 -43.77 -10.00
C GLY A 346 -44.90 -44.20 -8.61
#